data_AF-A0AAT9GPH8-F1
#
_entry.id   AF-A0AAT9GPH8-F1
#
_cell.length_a   1.000
_cell.length_b   1.000
_cell.length_c   1.000
_cell.angle_alpha   90.00
_cell.angle_beta   90.00
_cell.angle_gamma   90.00
#
_symmetry.space_group_name_H-M   'P 1'
#
loop_
_entity.id
_entity.type
_entity.pdbx_description
1 polymer ?
#
loop_
_entity_poly.entity_id
_entity_poly.type
_entity_poly.pdbx_seq_one_letter_code
_entity_poly.pdbx_strand_id
1 'polypeptide(L)'
;MHSLEQFMETNITKSLAEHALDYANKNNLVPLISFYLEKDLLKNLIKKLDPKLNEIFRKFSYNRDLFIKEAIKVLDSEQKENFVHFIYYATPISEKTEIMIIKNNWIPPKAVILNGKVRFTFMPYSDIEELEKAIKTQNDDDIVVEFENGIVKNYDRKRNIFTDFRSVTQIIQSKNKVSLNLFTSLDSIFIFTMISNNVYPYKNKIEITYKEDKFEFSILEGKASKEDVINGNTLTAESKAELYYDYKKKMIDERTILQGLIYKLPNM
;
A
#
# COMPACT_ATOMS: atom_id res chain seq x y z
N MET A 1 14.62 2.58 13.49
CA MET A 1 14.09 1.45 12.70
C MET A 1 14.79 1.51 11.38
N HIS A 2 15.35 0.39 10.92
CA HIS A 2 16.36 0.42 9.87
C HIS A 2 15.81 0.90 8.52
N SER A 3 14.54 0.60 8.24
CA SER A 3 13.88 0.97 6.98
C SER A 3 13.88 2.48 6.74
N LEU A 4 13.48 3.29 7.72
CA LEU A 4 13.47 4.76 7.58
C LEU A 4 14.88 5.36 7.58
N GLU A 5 15.82 4.78 8.33
CA GLU A 5 17.23 5.19 8.34
C GLU A 5 17.85 5.03 6.93
N GLN A 6 17.59 3.91 6.25
CA GLN A 6 18.05 3.70 4.87
C GLN A 6 17.49 4.74 3.88
N PHE A 7 16.24 5.16 4.05
CA PHE A 7 15.67 6.24 3.22
C PHE A 7 16.27 7.62 3.57
N MET A 8 16.70 7.86 4.81
CA MET A 8 17.38 9.09 5.21
C MET A 8 18.80 9.22 4.62
N GLU A 9 19.46 8.10 4.36
CA GLU A 9 20.79 8.07 3.73
C GLU A 9 20.76 8.44 2.23
N THR A 10 19.58 8.47 1.61
CA THR A 10 19.41 8.86 0.22
C THR A 10 18.93 10.31 0.12
N ASN A 11 19.74 11.18 -0.49
CA ASN A 11 19.46 12.63 -0.59
C ASN A 11 18.04 12.94 -1.08
N ILE A 12 17.56 12.17 -2.05
CA ILE A 12 16.26 12.37 -2.70
C ILE A 12 15.08 12.09 -1.74
N THR A 13 15.22 11.11 -0.82
CA THR A 13 14.14 10.70 0.09
C THR A 13 14.31 11.19 1.52
N LYS A 14 15.39 11.90 1.81
CA LYS A 14 15.76 12.27 3.18
C LYS A 14 14.69 13.10 3.90
N SER A 15 14.23 14.18 3.28
CA SER A 15 13.19 15.06 3.86
C SER A 15 11.87 14.31 4.09
N LEU A 16 11.49 13.45 3.14
CA LEU A 16 10.29 12.61 3.24
C LEU A 16 10.38 11.64 4.43
N ALA A 17 11.56 11.05 4.62
CA ALA A 17 11.83 10.12 5.71
C ALA A 17 11.84 10.81 7.08
N GLU A 18 12.48 11.98 7.18
CA GLU A 18 12.47 12.82 8.39
C GLU A 18 11.05 13.22 8.77
N HIS A 19 10.26 13.69 7.80
CA HIS A 19 8.86 14.07 8.03
C HIS A 19 8.00 12.87 8.49
N ALA A 20 8.20 11.70 7.90
CA ALA A 20 7.51 10.48 8.33
C ALA A 20 7.91 10.05 9.75
N LEU A 21 9.18 10.19 10.12
CA LEU A 21 9.66 9.90 11.48
C LEU A 21 9.05 10.84 12.52
N ASP A 22 9.01 12.14 12.23
CA ASP A 22 8.38 13.14 13.10
C ASP A 22 6.89 12.84 13.30
N TYR A 23 6.19 12.51 12.22
CA TYR A 23 4.79 12.07 12.29
C TYR A 23 4.65 10.81 13.15
N ALA A 24 5.56 9.84 12.99
CA ALA A 24 5.55 8.59 13.77
C ALA A 24 5.65 8.86 15.27
N ASN A 25 6.60 9.71 15.66
CA ASN A 25 6.88 10.07 17.05
C ASN A 25 5.68 10.80 17.66
N LYS A 26 5.14 11.80 16.95
CA LYS A 26 3.97 12.57 17.39
C LYS A 26 2.72 11.69 17.60
N ASN A 27 2.55 10.67 16.76
CA ASN A 27 1.37 9.80 16.77
C ASN A 27 1.58 8.45 17.47
N ASN A 28 2.73 8.24 18.11
CA ASN A 28 3.11 7.00 18.78
C ASN A 28 2.98 5.76 17.86
N LEU A 29 3.48 5.88 16.62
CA LEU A 29 3.51 4.80 15.62
C LEU A 29 4.92 4.20 15.53
N VAL A 30 5.00 2.96 15.03
CA VAL A 30 6.29 2.35 14.68
C VAL A 30 6.75 2.93 13.33
N PRO A 31 7.95 3.51 13.26
CA PRO A 31 8.50 4.09 12.04
C PRO A 31 8.97 2.99 11.08
N LEU A 32 8.02 2.27 10.47
CA LEU A 32 8.25 1.12 9.60
C LEU A 32 7.65 1.35 8.22
N ILE A 33 8.49 1.30 7.19
CA ILE A 33 8.07 1.42 5.78
C ILE A 33 7.95 0.04 5.12
N SER A 34 8.95 -0.82 5.28
CA SER A 34 8.93 -2.18 4.73
C SER A 34 9.77 -3.14 5.58
N PHE A 35 9.21 -4.30 5.89
CA PHE A 35 9.88 -5.45 6.51
C PHE A 35 11.06 -5.99 5.70
N TYR A 36 11.06 -5.79 4.37
CA TYR A 36 12.20 -6.21 3.56
C TYR A 36 13.49 -5.46 3.91
N LEU A 37 13.37 -4.28 4.53
CA LEU A 37 14.49 -3.44 4.97
C LEU A 37 14.79 -3.60 6.47
N GLU A 38 14.15 -4.56 7.17
CA GLU A 38 14.28 -4.75 8.62
C GLU A 38 14.81 -6.16 8.92
N LYS A 39 16.12 -6.34 8.78
CA LYS A 39 16.79 -7.65 8.87
C LYS A 39 16.43 -8.47 10.12
N ASP A 40 16.45 -7.84 11.29
CA ASP A 40 16.18 -8.53 12.55
C ASP A 40 14.70 -8.88 12.71
N LEU A 41 13.80 -7.95 12.36
CA LEU A 41 12.36 -8.20 12.37
C LEU A 41 12.00 -9.32 11.41
N LEU A 42 12.57 -9.29 10.21
CA LEU A 42 12.39 -10.31 9.19
C LEU A 42 12.87 -11.69 9.67
N LYS A 43 14.09 -11.77 10.22
CA LYS A 43 14.61 -13.03 10.78
C LYS A 43 13.70 -13.60 11.87
N ASN A 44 13.17 -12.75 12.74
CA ASN A 44 12.26 -13.15 13.80
C ASN A 44 10.90 -13.61 13.24
N LEU A 45 10.36 -12.90 12.25
CA LEU A 45 9.16 -13.30 11.53
C LEU A 45 9.33 -14.68 10.88
N ILE A 46 10.43 -14.92 10.17
CA ILE A 46 10.67 -16.20 9.48
C ILE A 46 10.75 -17.35 10.48
N LYS A 47 11.42 -17.17 11.62
CA LYS A 47 11.46 -18.19 12.69
C LYS A 47 10.06 -18.56 13.19
N LYS A 48 9.16 -17.58 13.35
CA LYS A 48 7.77 -17.81 13.77
C LYS A 48 6.94 -18.52 12.71
N LEU A 49 7.20 -18.26 11.43
CA LEU A 49 6.48 -18.86 10.30
C LEU A 49 6.99 -20.26 9.95
N ASP A 50 8.24 -20.59 10.29
CA ASP A 50 8.89 -21.84 9.90
C ASP A 50 8.10 -23.11 10.26
N PRO A 51 7.53 -23.25 11.47
CA PRO A 51 6.74 -24.42 11.83
C PRO A 51 5.49 -24.62 10.95
N LYS A 52 4.95 -23.54 10.36
CA LYS A 52 3.76 -23.59 9.52
C LYS A 52 4.09 -23.75 8.03
N LEU A 53 5.20 -23.15 7.57
CA LEU A 53 5.49 -22.99 6.14
C LEU A 53 6.61 -23.87 5.60
N ASN A 54 7.47 -24.44 6.44
CA ASN A 54 8.66 -25.16 5.97
C ASN A 54 8.32 -26.36 5.08
N GLU A 55 7.28 -27.14 5.42
CA GLU A 55 6.84 -28.27 4.58
C GLU A 55 6.30 -27.80 3.22
N ILE A 56 5.47 -26.76 3.22
CA ILE A 56 4.93 -26.13 2.01
C ILE A 56 6.08 -25.63 1.14
N PHE A 57 7.08 -24.98 1.74
CA PHE A 57 8.25 -24.47 1.06
C PHE A 57 9.06 -25.60 0.42
N ARG A 58 9.34 -26.68 1.14
CA ARG A 58 10.04 -27.85 0.57
C ARG A 58 9.32 -28.39 -0.66
N LYS A 59 7.99 -28.44 -0.63
CA LYS A 59 7.16 -28.96 -1.73
C LYS A 59 7.06 -28.02 -2.92
N PHE A 60 7.00 -26.70 -2.70
CA PHE A 60 6.67 -25.72 -3.75
C PHE A 60 7.75 -24.66 -4.00
N SER A 61 8.94 -24.79 -3.41
CA SER A 61 10.02 -23.80 -3.56
C SER A 61 10.51 -23.58 -5.00
N TYR A 62 10.12 -24.40 -5.97
CA TYR A 62 10.45 -24.20 -7.38
C TYR A 62 9.55 -23.16 -8.07
N ASN A 63 8.39 -22.81 -7.48
CA ASN A 63 7.45 -21.85 -8.04
C ASN A 63 6.90 -20.93 -6.94
N ARG A 64 7.27 -19.64 -7.00
CA ARG A 64 6.91 -18.63 -6.00
C ARG A 64 5.40 -18.48 -5.85
N ASP A 65 4.67 -18.38 -6.97
CA ASP A 65 3.23 -18.13 -6.96
C ASP A 65 2.47 -19.33 -6.40
N LEU A 66 2.89 -20.55 -6.76
CA LEU A 66 2.32 -21.77 -6.22
C LEU A 66 2.60 -21.90 -4.72
N PHE A 67 3.83 -21.59 -4.28
CA PHE A 67 4.16 -21.55 -2.86
C PHE A 67 3.26 -20.54 -2.11
N ILE A 68 3.13 -19.31 -2.60
CA ILE A 68 2.32 -18.26 -1.98
C ILE A 68 0.86 -18.72 -1.88
N LYS A 69 0.31 -19.27 -2.96
CA LYS A 69 -1.06 -19.79 -2.99
C LYS A 69 -1.32 -20.85 -1.92
N GLU A 70 -0.41 -21.79 -1.73
CA GLU A 70 -0.55 -22.85 -0.73
C GLU A 70 -0.25 -22.35 0.69
N ALA A 71 0.73 -21.45 0.86
CA ALA A 71 1.04 -20.84 2.15
C ALA A 71 -0.13 -20.02 2.71
N ILE A 72 -0.80 -19.24 1.87
CA ILE A 72 -1.97 -18.44 2.28
C ILE A 72 -3.07 -19.32 2.89
N LYS A 73 -3.32 -20.53 2.35
CA LYS A 73 -4.34 -21.44 2.89
C LYS A 73 -4.09 -21.89 4.32
N VAL A 74 -2.83 -21.87 4.77
CA VAL A 74 -2.44 -22.29 6.12
C VAL A 74 -2.25 -21.10 7.06
N LEU A 75 -1.92 -19.93 6.51
CA LEU A 75 -1.74 -18.70 7.27
C LEU A 75 -3.04 -17.93 7.51
N ASP A 76 -3.96 -18.00 6.55
CA ASP A 76 -5.21 -17.25 6.55
C ASP A 76 -6.36 -18.14 7.02
N SER A 77 -7.08 -17.67 8.04
CA SER A 77 -8.26 -18.36 8.59
C SER A 77 -9.56 -17.59 8.34
N GLU A 78 -9.47 -16.40 7.76
CA GLU A 78 -10.62 -15.54 7.48
C GLU A 78 -10.97 -15.55 5.99
N GLN A 79 -12.26 -15.47 5.68
CA GLN A 79 -12.74 -15.37 4.30
C GLN A 79 -12.27 -14.03 3.72
N LYS A 80 -11.49 -14.10 2.63
CA LYS A 80 -11.18 -12.92 1.83
C LYS A 80 -12.47 -12.38 1.22
N GLU A 81 -12.78 -11.12 1.51
CA GLU A 81 -13.79 -10.39 0.74
C GLU A 81 -13.39 -10.41 -0.74
N ASN A 82 -14.37 -10.64 -1.62
CA ASN A 82 -14.14 -10.67 -3.06
C ASN A 82 -14.02 -9.23 -3.59
N PHE A 83 -12.80 -8.72 -3.70
CA PHE A 83 -12.53 -7.39 -4.24
C PHE A 83 -12.42 -7.41 -5.76
N VAL A 84 -12.92 -6.36 -6.42
CA VAL A 84 -12.49 -6.04 -7.78
C VAL A 84 -11.19 -5.25 -7.68
N HIS A 85 -10.17 -5.69 -8.40
CA HIS A 85 -8.83 -5.10 -8.33
C HIS A 85 -8.63 -4.12 -9.48
N PHE A 86 -8.35 -2.85 -9.15
CA PHE A 86 -7.77 -1.91 -10.08
C PHE A 86 -6.25 -2.06 -10.05
N ILE A 87 -5.66 -2.32 -11.22
CA ILE A 87 -4.23 -2.63 -11.33
C ILE A 87 -3.34 -1.38 -11.31
N TYR A 88 -3.92 -0.20 -11.60
CA TYR A 88 -3.22 1.09 -11.63
C TYR A 88 -3.35 1.82 -10.28
N TYR A 89 -3.37 3.15 -10.30
CA TYR A 89 -3.33 4.00 -9.12
C TYR A 89 -4.61 4.82 -8.98
N ALA A 90 -4.88 5.28 -7.77
CA ALA A 90 -5.85 6.34 -7.56
C ALA A 90 -5.32 7.37 -6.57
N THR A 91 -5.79 8.61 -6.72
CA THR A 91 -5.45 9.74 -5.86
C THR A 91 -6.72 10.35 -5.27
N PRO A 92 -6.81 10.53 -3.94
CA PRO A 92 -7.95 11.22 -3.33
C PRO A 92 -8.04 12.67 -3.78
N ILE A 93 -9.25 13.12 -4.12
CA ILE A 93 -9.51 14.50 -4.56
C ILE A 93 -10.65 15.18 -3.79
N SER A 94 -11.41 14.44 -2.97
CA SER A 94 -12.35 15.05 -2.03
C SER A 94 -11.66 15.53 -0.77
N GLU A 95 -12.23 16.56 -0.13
CA GLU A 95 -11.74 17.11 1.14
C GLU A 95 -11.58 16.02 2.21
N LYS A 96 -12.48 15.04 2.24
CA LYS A 96 -12.40 13.86 3.11
C LYS A 96 -12.55 12.59 2.28
N THR A 97 -11.70 11.60 2.57
CA THR A 97 -11.76 10.26 1.98
C THR A 97 -11.52 9.23 3.07
N GLU A 98 -12.43 8.28 3.24
CA GLU A 98 -12.26 7.16 4.16
C GLU A 98 -11.78 5.93 3.40
N ILE A 99 -10.79 5.23 3.94
CA ILE A 99 -10.18 4.06 3.31
C ILE A 99 -10.00 2.91 4.31
N MET A 100 -9.80 1.72 3.76
CA MET A 100 -9.36 0.53 4.49
C MET A 100 -8.12 -0.04 3.82
N ILE A 101 -7.03 -0.22 4.58
CA ILE A 101 -5.82 -0.89 4.11
C ILE A 101 -6.09 -2.39 4.00
N ILE A 102 -5.73 -2.98 2.86
CA ILE A 102 -5.88 -4.42 2.59
C ILE A 102 -4.55 -5.12 2.32
N LYS A 103 -3.53 -4.40 1.83
CA LYS A 103 -2.15 -4.89 1.72
C LYS A 103 -1.20 -3.76 2.10
N ASN A 104 -0.44 -4.00 3.16
CA ASN A 104 0.65 -3.15 3.63
C ASN A 104 2.01 -3.70 3.19
N ASN A 105 3.11 -3.14 3.70
CA ASN A 105 4.49 -3.53 3.38
C ASN A 105 4.97 -3.19 1.95
N TRP A 106 4.21 -2.34 1.24
CA TRP A 106 4.46 -1.92 -0.13
C TRP A 106 4.31 -0.41 -0.25
N ILE A 107 5.02 0.19 -1.22
CA ILE A 107 4.82 1.58 -1.65
C ILE A 107 4.28 1.56 -3.09
N PRO A 108 3.14 2.22 -3.37
CA PRO A 108 2.11 2.59 -2.40
C PRO A 108 1.42 1.35 -1.77
N PRO A 109 0.77 1.50 -0.60
CA PRO A 109 -0.12 0.48 -0.05
C PRO A 109 -1.34 0.21 -0.95
N LYS A 110 -1.92 -0.99 -0.83
CA LYS A 110 -3.25 -1.26 -1.42
C LYS A 110 -4.35 -0.96 -0.42
N ALA A 111 -5.35 -0.22 -0.88
CA ALA A 111 -6.48 0.19 -0.08
C ALA A 111 -7.80 -0.01 -0.83
N VAL A 112 -8.89 -0.02 -0.07
CA VAL A 112 -10.26 0.12 -0.54
C VAL A 112 -10.73 1.50 -0.17
N ILE A 113 -11.30 2.25 -1.12
CA ILE A 113 -11.92 3.55 -0.83
C ILE A 113 -13.31 3.28 -0.27
N LEU A 114 -13.49 3.46 1.04
CA LEU A 114 -14.79 3.26 1.68
C LEU A 114 -15.74 4.40 1.27
N ASN A 115 -15.33 5.65 1.45
CA ASN A 115 -16.15 6.82 1.12
C ASN A 115 -15.27 7.94 0.56
N GLY A 116 -15.79 8.71 -0.40
CA GLY A 116 -15.10 9.88 -0.97
C GLY A 116 -14.90 9.79 -2.47
N LYS A 117 -14.17 10.76 -3.03
CA LYS A 117 -13.88 10.85 -4.46
C LYS A 117 -12.39 10.66 -4.70
N VAL A 118 -12.09 9.82 -5.67
CA VAL A 118 -10.72 9.62 -6.15
C VAL A 118 -10.68 9.84 -7.65
N ARG A 119 -9.51 10.20 -8.15
CA ARG A 119 -9.20 10.15 -9.57
C ARG A 119 -8.38 8.90 -9.85
N PHE A 120 -8.74 8.15 -10.90
CA PHE A 120 -7.91 7.06 -11.39
C PHE A 120 -6.79 7.61 -12.25
N THR A 121 -5.58 7.10 -12.04
CA THR A 121 -4.38 7.55 -12.73
C THR A 121 -3.58 6.36 -13.23
N PHE A 122 -2.90 6.53 -14.37
CA PHE A 122 -2.03 5.50 -14.91
C PHE A 122 -0.73 5.35 -14.11
N MET A 123 -0.23 6.45 -13.55
CA MET A 123 1.00 6.53 -12.75
C MET A 123 0.83 7.45 -11.52
N PRO A 124 1.74 7.40 -10.52
CA PRO A 124 1.74 8.36 -9.43
C PRO A 124 2.28 9.74 -9.87
N TYR A 125 1.85 10.79 -9.18
CA TYR A 125 2.29 12.18 -9.38
C TYR A 125 2.78 12.77 -8.07
N SER A 126 3.66 13.76 -8.15
CA SER A 126 4.28 14.38 -6.97
C SER A 126 3.24 15.09 -6.12
N ASP A 127 2.30 15.78 -6.77
CA ASP A 127 1.21 16.50 -6.14
C ASP A 127 -0.03 16.57 -7.07
N ILE A 128 -1.10 17.20 -6.58
CA ILE A 128 -2.34 17.38 -7.34
C ILE A 128 -2.16 18.35 -8.52
N GLU A 129 -1.27 19.35 -8.42
CA GLU A 129 -1.03 20.31 -9.49
C GLU A 129 -0.40 19.61 -10.70
N GLU A 130 0.60 18.75 -10.48
CA GLU A 130 1.24 17.94 -11.50
C GLU A 130 0.23 17.00 -12.19
N LEU A 131 -0.63 16.34 -11.40
CA LEU A 131 -1.73 15.52 -11.91
C LEU A 131 -2.69 16.33 -12.80
N GLU A 132 -3.17 17.48 -12.32
CA GLU A 132 -4.07 18.35 -13.09
C GLU A 132 -3.42 18.86 -14.38
N LYS A 133 -2.13 19.18 -14.33
CA LYS A 133 -1.35 19.55 -15.52
C LYS A 133 -1.28 18.39 -16.51
N ALA A 134 -0.96 17.18 -16.06
CA ALA A 134 -0.91 15.99 -16.92
C ALA A 134 -2.26 15.72 -17.59
N ILE A 135 -3.36 15.87 -16.86
CA ILE A 135 -4.72 15.75 -17.41
C ILE A 135 -4.99 16.83 -18.45
N LYS A 136 -4.65 18.09 -18.16
CA LYS A 136 -4.86 19.21 -19.09
C LYS A 136 -4.05 19.06 -20.37
N THR A 137 -2.82 18.54 -20.28
CA THR A 137 -1.95 18.27 -21.43
C THR A 137 -2.19 16.91 -22.07
N GLN A 138 -3.22 16.17 -21.65
CA GLN A 138 -3.60 14.85 -22.18
C GLN A 138 -2.54 13.74 -22.01
N ASN A 139 -1.67 13.87 -21.01
CA ASN A 139 -0.69 12.87 -20.62
C ASN A 139 -1.19 11.91 -19.53
N ASP A 140 -2.45 12.04 -19.10
CA ASP A 140 -3.17 11.05 -18.29
C ASP A 140 -4.66 11.02 -18.65
N ASP A 141 -5.39 10.09 -18.03
CA ASP A 141 -6.82 9.89 -18.09
C ASP A 141 -7.58 10.91 -17.21
N ASP A 142 -8.83 11.20 -17.55
CA ASP A 142 -9.72 12.05 -16.74
C ASP A 142 -10.93 11.20 -16.32
N ILE A 143 -10.74 10.47 -15.22
CA ILE A 143 -11.71 9.53 -14.66
C ILE A 143 -11.82 9.77 -13.16
N VAL A 144 -12.92 10.38 -12.75
CA VAL A 144 -13.25 10.61 -11.34
C VAL A 144 -14.29 9.59 -10.92
N VAL A 145 -14.06 8.95 -9.78
CA VAL A 145 -14.95 7.91 -9.23
C VAL A 145 -15.28 8.25 -7.78
N GLU A 146 -16.58 8.26 -7.48
CA GLU A 146 -17.12 8.47 -6.15
C GLU A 146 -17.51 7.12 -5.55
N PHE A 147 -17.08 6.89 -4.31
CA PHE A 147 -17.32 5.67 -3.57
C PHE A 147 -18.23 5.90 -2.36
N GLU A 148 -19.07 4.92 -2.10
CA GLU A 148 -19.88 4.81 -0.88
C GLU A 148 -19.86 3.38 -0.39
N ASN A 149 -19.41 3.18 0.86
CA ASN A 149 -19.15 1.88 1.47
C ASN A 149 -18.30 0.91 0.62
N GLY A 150 -17.32 1.42 -0.13
CA GLY A 150 -16.44 0.61 -0.96
C GLY A 150 -16.92 0.38 -2.39
N ILE A 151 -18.16 0.75 -2.70
CA ILE A 151 -18.81 0.51 -3.99
C ILE A 151 -18.87 1.82 -4.77
N VAL A 152 -18.75 1.75 -6.10
CA VAL A 152 -18.88 2.91 -6.97
C VAL A 152 -20.32 3.44 -6.91
N LYS A 153 -20.47 4.69 -6.47
CA LYS A 153 -21.75 5.42 -6.40
C LYS A 153 -21.99 6.24 -7.65
N ASN A 154 -20.96 6.96 -8.10
CA ASN A 154 -20.99 7.82 -9.28
C ASN A 154 -19.61 7.82 -9.95
N TYR A 155 -19.58 8.22 -11.22
CA TYR A 155 -18.34 8.41 -11.95
C TYR A 155 -18.51 9.47 -13.04
N ASP A 156 -17.41 10.15 -13.36
CA ASP A 156 -17.26 11.01 -14.53
C ASP A 156 -16.04 10.53 -15.32
N ARG A 157 -16.26 10.12 -16.57
CA ARG A 157 -15.22 9.59 -17.45
C ARG A 157 -15.18 10.42 -18.73
N LYS A 158 -14.29 11.40 -18.78
CA LYS A 158 -14.09 12.24 -19.97
C LYS A 158 -13.06 11.64 -20.92
N ARG A 159 -12.02 11.00 -20.39
CA ARG A 159 -10.95 10.38 -21.20
C ARG A 159 -10.37 9.14 -20.52
N ASN A 160 -10.13 8.10 -21.31
CA ASN A 160 -9.50 6.85 -20.89
C ASN A 160 -8.66 6.27 -22.06
N ILE A 161 -7.37 6.56 -22.06
CA ILE A 161 -6.37 6.20 -23.08
C ILE A 161 -5.27 5.33 -22.46
N PHE A 162 -4.80 5.66 -21.25
CA PHE A 162 -3.61 5.04 -20.67
C PHE A 162 -3.94 3.82 -19.79
N THR A 163 -5.05 3.88 -19.05
CA THR A 163 -5.53 2.74 -18.27
C THR A 163 -6.32 1.75 -19.13
N ASP A 164 -6.30 0.45 -18.80
CA ASP A 164 -7.11 -0.53 -19.53
C ASP A 164 -8.60 -0.23 -19.33
N PHE A 165 -9.26 0.19 -20.42
CA PHE A 165 -10.70 0.46 -20.48
C PHE A 165 -11.56 -0.66 -19.89
N ARG A 166 -11.16 -1.93 -20.07
CA ARG A 166 -11.90 -3.09 -19.54
C ARG A 166 -11.81 -3.14 -18.01
N SER A 167 -10.62 -2.85 -17.46
CA SER A 167 -10.42 -2.76 -16.01
C SER A 167 -11.28 -1.65 -15.40
N VAL A 168 -11.27 -0.46 -16.02
CA VAL A 168 -12.08 0.67 -15.57
C VAL A 168 -13.58 0.35 -15.66
N THR A 169 -14.03 -0.23 -16.77
CA THR A 169 -15.44 -0.60 -16.97
C THR A 169 -15.90 -1.65 -15.96
N GLN A 170 -15.06 -2.67 -15.70
CA GLN A 170 -15.33 -3.68 -14.69
C GLN A 170 -15.52 -3.07 -13.30
N ILE A 171 -14.69 -2.08 -12.93
CA ILE A 171 -14.78 -1.39 -11.65
C ILE A 171 -16.06 -0.57 -11.54
N ILE A 172 -16.33 0.26 -12.55
CA ILE A 172 -17.48 1.16 -12.55
C ILE A 172 -18.80 0.37 -12.49
N GLN A 173 -18.86 -0.81 -13.10
CA GLN A 173 -20.04 -1.67 -13.12
C GLN A 173 -20.10 -2.65 -11.94
N SER A 174 -19.05 -2.74 -11.13
CA SER A 174 -18.96 -3.67 -10.01
C SER A 174 -19.86 -3.25 -8.86
N LYS A 175 -20.54 -4.24 -8.26
CA LYS A 175 -21.22 -4.10 -6.96
C LYS A 175 -20.35 -4.57 -5.78
N ASN A 176 -19.13 -5.02 -6.07
CA ASN A 176 -18.16 -5.42 -5.06
C ASN A 176 -17.26 -4.25 -4.69
N LYS A 177 -16.66 -4.34 -3.49
CA LYS A 177 -15.65 -3.39 -3.05
C LYS A 177 -14.46 -3.36 -4.00
N VAL A 178 -13.96 -2.16 -4.28
CA VAL A 178 -12.83 -1.95 -5.20
C VAL A 178 -11.56 -1.75 -4.40
N SER A 179 -10.53 -2.50 -4.75
CA SER A 179 -9.20 -2.32 -4.20
C SER A 179 -8.23 -1.80 -5.25
N LEU A 180 -7.33 -0.93 -4.83
CA LEU A 180 -6.44 -0.20 -5.73
C LEU A 180 -5.12 0.17 -5.03
N ASN A 181 -4.12 0.57 -5.81
CA ASN A 181 -2.90 1.18 -5.29
C ASN A 181 -3.20 2.66 -4.99
N LEU A 182 -3.20 3.06 -3.72
CA LEU A 182 -3.59 4.41 -3.34
C LEU A 182 -2.36 5.30 -3.18
N PHE A 183 -2.25 6.34 -4.01
CA PHE A 183 -1.15 7.30 -3.97
C PHE A 183 -1.70 8.69 -3.68
N THR A 184 -1.21 9.33 -2.60
CA THR A 184 -1.63 10.67 -2.19
C THR A 184 -0.78 11.75 -2.84
N SER A 185 0.44 11.94 -2.34
CA SER A 185 1.46 12.84 -2.87
C SER A 185 2.84 12.32 -2.48
N LEU A 186 3.88 12.81 -3.14
CA LEU A 186 5.25 12.50 -2.79
C LEU A 186 5.57 12.88 -1.33
N ASP A 187 5.13 14.06 -0.89
CA ASP A 187 5.36 14.57 0.47
C ASP A 187 4.71 13.74 1.58
N SER A 188 3.70 12.95 1.24
CA SER A 188 2.90 12.19 2.22
C SER A 188 3.05 10.68 2.10
N ILE A 189 3.71 10.17 1.06
CA ILE A 189 3.71 8.74 0.74
C ILE A 189 4.34 7.87 1.82
N PHE A 190 5.41 8.34 2.47
CA PHE A 190 6.06 7.60 3.56
C PHE A 190 5.23 7.62 4.85
N ILE A 191 4.57 8.73 5.16
CA ILE A 191 3.60 8.80 6.25
C ILE A 191 2.48 7.79 6.00
N PHE A 192 1.91 7.80 4.80
CA PHE A 192 0.82 6.90 4.44
C PHE A 192 1.25 5.42 4.48
N THR A 193 2.43 5.11 3.96
CA THR A 193 3.00 3.76 3.99
C THR A 193 3.25 3.29 5.41
N MET A 194 3.81 4.15 6.26
CA MET A 194 4.01 3.86 7.68
C MET A 194 2.69 3.59 8.39
N ILE A 195 1.67 4.42 8.19
CA ILE A 195 0.33 4.21 8.74
C ILE A 195 -0.20 2.83 8.32
N SER A 196 -0.01 2.44 7.05
CA SER A 196 -0.45 1.14 6.54
C SER A 196 0.19 -0.06 7.28
N ASN A 197 1.42 0.08 7.77
CA ASN A 197 2.09 -0.96 8.57
C ASN A 197 1.64 -0.96 10.04
N ASN A 198 1.02 0.13 10.53
CA ASN A 198 0.58 0.32 11.90
C ASN A 198 -0.92 0.04 12.11
N VAL A 199 -1.59 -0.60 11.15
CA VAL A 199 -3.00 -1.00 11.25
C VAL A 199 -3.16 -2.46 10.88
N TYR A 200 -4.20 -3.13 11.40
CA TYR A 200 -4.55 -4.49 10.97
C TYR A 200 -5.29 -4.46 9.63
N PRO A 201 -4.76 -5.07 8.55
CA PRO A 201 -5.45 -5.14 7.26
C PRO A 201 -6.88 -5.69 7.40
N TYR A 202 -7.80 -5.18 6.59
CA TYR A 202 -9.23 -5.54 6.60
C TYR A 202 -10.03 -5.17 7.86
N LYS A 203 -9.36 -4.70 8.92
CA LYS A 203 -9.97 -4.35 10.22
C LYS A 203 -9.56 -2.94 10.66
N ASN A 204 -9.42 -2.05 9.68
CA ASN A 204 -9.00 -0.67 9.91
C ASN A 204 -9.83 0.31 9.09
N LYS A 205 -9.81 1.56 9.56
CA LYS A 205 -10.39 2.70 8.86
C LYS A 205 -9.46 3.89 9.04
N ILE A 206 -9.11 4.54 7.95
CA ILE A 206 -8.26 5.73 7.93
C ILE A 206 -9.02 6.83 7.21
N GLU A 207 -9.06 8.03 7.80
CA GLU A 207 -9.48 9.25 7.13
C GLU A 207 -8.26 9.93 6.51
N ILE A 208 -8.37 10.27 5.23
CA ILE A 208 -7.47 11.16 4.52
C ILE A 208 -8.21 12.48 4.35
N THR A 209 -7.64 13.55 4.89
CA THR A 209 -8.12 14.92 4.65
C THR A 209 -7.19 15.58 3.65
N TYR A 210 -7.75 16.17 2.59
CA TYR A 210 -7.01 16.98 1.62
C TYR A 210 -7.46 18.43 1.71
N LYS A 211 -6.56 19.30 2.17
CA LYS A 211 -6.82 20.73 2.35
C LYS A 211 -5.52 21.52 2.19
N GLU A 212 -5.60 22.70 1.57
CA GLU A 212 -4.43 23.59 1.37
C GLU A 212 -3.24 22.85 0.72
N ASP A 213 -3.54 22.04 -0.30
CA ASP A 213 -2.59 21.20 -1.05
C ASP A 213 -1.78 20.21 -0.22
N LYS A 214 -2.32 19.81 0.94
CA LYS A 214 -1.69 18.85 1.85
C LYS A 214 -2.63 17.71 2.20
N PHE A 215 -2.04 16.52 2.30
CA PHE A 215 -2.72 15.33 2.79
C PHE A 215 -2.41 15.14 4.28
N GLU A 216 -3.46 15.09 5.08
CA GLU A 216 -3.42 14.71 6.49
C GLU A 216 -4.12 13.37 6.70
N PHE A 217 -3.67 12.63 7.72
CA PHE A 217 -4.14 11.27 7.97
C PHE A 217 -4.56 11.11 9.42
N SER A 218 -5.66 10.38 9.63
CA SER A 218 -6.12 9.96 10.95
C SER A 218 -6.54 8.49 10.93
N ILE A 219 -6.00 7.69 11.85
CA ILE A 219 -6.44 6.30 12.04
C ILE A 219 -7.71 6.34 12.91
N LEU A 220 -8.86 6.05 12.30
CA LEU A 220 -10.15 6.02 13.00
C LEU A 220 -10.34 4.69 13.73
N GLU A 221 -9.95 3.58 13.10
CA GLU A 221 -10.13 2.22 13.64
C GLU A 221 -8.93 1.32 13.28
N GLY A 222 -8.67 0.30 14.10
CA GLY A 222 -7.71 -0.76 13.76
C GLY A 222 -6.23 -0.43 13.97
N LYS A 223 -5.90 0.60 14.75
CA LYS A 223 -4.51 0.91 15.17
C LYS A 223 -3.90 -0.28 15.91
N ALA A 224 -2.77 -0.78 15.44
CA ALA A 224 -2.05 -1.88 16.05
C ALA A 224 -1.15 -1.42 17.20
N SER A 225 -0.87 -2.34 18.13
CA SER A 225 0.16 -2.14 19.14
C SER A 225 1.55 -2.13 18.50
N LYS A 226 2.53 -1.46 19.14
CA LYS A 226 3.93 -1.49 18.65
C LYS A 226 4.47 -2.91 18.57
N GLU A 227 4.13 -3.74 19.54
CA GLU A 227 4.55 -5.14 19.58
C GLU A 227 3.98 -5.93 18.40
N ASP A 228 2.71 -5.74 18.06
CA ASP A 228 2.10 -6.39 16.90
C ASP A 228 2.74 -5.98 15.59
N VAL A 229 3.05 -4.69 15.43
CA VAL A 229 3.76 -4.20 14.25
C VAL A 229 5.15 -4.83 14.16
N ILE A 230 5.94 -4.79 15.24
CA ILE A 230 7.30 -5.37 15.30
C ILE A 230 7.29 -6.89 15.04
N ASN A 231 6.27 -7.59 15.54
CA ASN A 231 6.12 -9.03 15.37
C ASN A 231 5.59 -9.44 13.99
N GLY A 232 5.22 -8.49 13.14
CA GLY A 232 4.64 -8.74 11.81
C GLY A 232 3.20 -9.23 11.88
N ASN A 233 2.50 -9.01 12.99
CA ASN A 233 1.09 -9.39 13.12
C ASN A 233 0.17 -8.54 12.23
N THR A 234 0.60 -7.32 11.89
CA THR A 234 -0.09 -6.45 10.91
C THR A 234 0.14 -6.86 9.46
N LEU A 235 1.05 -7.78 9.14
CA LEU A 235 1.26 -8.25 7.78
C LEU A 235 0.15 -9.22 7.34
N THR A 236 -0.32 -9.06 6.10
CA THR A 236 -1.23 -10.01 5.47
C THR A 236 -0.60 -11.40 5.34
N ALA A 237 -1.42 -12.44 5.22
CA ALA A 237 -0.95 -13.81 4.93
C ALA A 237 -0.10 -13.87 3.65
N GLU A 238 -0.48 -13.10 2.62
CA GLU A 238 0.26 -12.98 1.37
C GLU A 238 1.63 -12.34 1.59
N SER A 239 1.69 -11.19 2.26
CA SER A 239 2.96 -10.51 2.57
C SER A 239 3.90 -11.41 3.40
N LYS A 240 3.35 -12.15 4.38
CA LYS A 240 4.11 -13.13 5.18
C LYS A 240 4.68 -14.26 4.31
N ALA A 241 3.89 -14.79 3.37
CA ALA A 241 4.33 -15.82 2.45
C ALA A 241 5.41 -15.31 1.48
N GLU A 242 5.22 -14.13 0.89
CA GLU A 242 6.20 -13.45 0.03
C GLU A 242 7.55 -13.30 0.75
N LEU A 243 7.55 -12.69 1.93
CA LEU A 243 8.75 -12.49 2.75
C LEU A 243 9.43 -13.81 3.11
N TYR A 244 8.66 -14.84 3.47
CA TYR A 244 9.21 -16.16 3.81
C TYR A 244 9.92 -16.80 2.62
N TYR A 245 9.28 -16.80 1.45
CA TYR A 245 9.85 -17.36 0.24
C TYR A 245 11.16 -16.66 -0.15
N ASP A 246 11.11 -15.33 -0.24
CA ASP A 246 12.23 -14.51 -0.70
C ASP A 246 13.41 -14.63 0.28
N TYR A 247 13.15 -14.67 1.59
CA TYR A 247 14.18 -14.89 2.62
C TYR A 247 14.82 -16.28 2.50
N LYS A 248 14.02 -17.35 2.38
CA LYS A 248 14.54 -18.73 2.28
C LYS A 248 15.30 -18.98 0.98
N LYS A 249 14.94 -18.27 -0.10
CA LYS A 249 15.69 -18.28 -1.37
C LYS A 249 16.90 -17.35 -1.38
N LYS A 250 17.15 -16.59 -0.30
CA LYS A 250 18.22 -15.58 -0.22
C LYS A 250 18.13 -14.53 -1.34
N MET A 251 16.91 -14.17 -1.72
CA MET A 251 16.63 -13.19 -2.79
C MET A 251 16.55 -11.76 -2.27
N ILE A 252 16.69 -11.55 -0.96
CA ILE A 252 16.55 -10.25 -0.32
C ILE A 252 17.91 -9.55 -0.34
N ASP A 253 18.06 -8.62 -1.26
CA ASP A 253 19.15 -7.65 -1.31
C ASP A 253 18.59 -6.27 -0.95
N GLU A 254 18.94 -5.77 0.24
CA GLU A 254 18.35 -4.54 0.81
C GLU A 254 18.55 -3.33 -0.10
N ARG A 255 19.71 -3.22 -0.77
CA ARG A 255 20.01 -2.11 -1.69
C ARG A 255 19.11 -2.15 -2.92
N THR A 256 18.96 -3.33 -3.54
CA THR A 256 18.07 -3.53 -4.69
C THR A 256 16.62 -3.24 -4.32
N ILE A 257 16.19 -3.65 -3.12
CA ILE A 257 14.83 -3.39 -2.64
C ILE A 257 14.62 -1.89 -2.39
N LEU A 258 15.56 -1.22 -1.72
CA LEU A 258 15.51 0.21 -1.49
C LEU A 258 15.40 0.98 -2.81
N GLN A 259 16.26 0.68 -3.78
CA GLN A 259 16.20 1.28 -5.12
C GLN A 259 14.87 1.00 -5.83
N GLY A 260 14.37 -0.24 -5.74
CA GLY A 260 13.09 -0.63 -6.31
C GLY A 260 11.88 0.06 -5.65
N LEU A 261 11.98 0.44 -4.38
CA LEU A 261 10.95 1.24 -3.70
C LEU A 261 11.04 2.72 -4.10
N ILE A 262 12.25 3.28 -4.20
CA ILE A 262 12.47 4.66 -4.64
C ILE A 262 11.98 4.85 -6.09
N TYR A 263 12.22 3.87 -6.98
CA TYR A 263 11.82 3.94 -8.39
C TYR A 263 10.29 3.98 -8.60
N LYS A 264 9.50 3.64 -7.58
CA LYS A 264 8.03 3.75 -7.63
C LYS A 264 7.51 5.13 -7.28
N LEU A 265 8.38 6.01 -6.80
CA LEU A 265 8.04 7.39 -6.52
C LEU A 265 8.10 8.19 -7.84
N PRO A 266 7.22 9.20 -8.02
CA PRO A 266 7.32 10.10 -9.16
C PRO A 266 8.70 10.77 -9.18
N ASN A 267 9.13 11.23 -10.35
CA ASN A 267 10.44 11.86 -10.51
C ASN A 267 10.57 13.06 -9.54
N MET A 268 11.56 12.98 -8.66
CA MET A 268 11.90 14.05 -7.71
C MET A 268 12.94 15.01 -8.31
#